data_AF-A0A2M8NSW6-F1
#
_entry.id   AF-A0A2M8NSW6-F1
#
_cell.length_a   1.000
_cell.length_b   1.000
_cell.length_c   1.000
_cell.angle_alpha   90.00
_cell.angle_beta   90.00
_cell.angle_gamma   90.00
#
_symmetry.space_group_name_H-M   'P 1'
#
loop_
_entity.id
_entity.type
_entity.pdbx_description
1 polymer ?
#
loop_
_entity_poly.entity_id
_entity_poly.type
_entity_poly.pdbx_seq_one_letter_code
_entity_poly.pdbx_strand_id
1 'polypeptide(L)'
;MPSIKLAMDFGTTNTVIARWNPKLSAPEVLMLPEIGASLPINSADHAATPPPAVPSLLYVNNAVTGAVTIGHQVRVSGFDNQKNNRLFRNFKRGIVSSPAPEPRIIDGVAWADADAGRSFIARIIDALPYSLAEIDQLVL
;
A
#
# COMPACT_ATOMS: atom_id res chain seq x y z
N MET A 1 -7.26 16.57 -22.21
CA MET A 1 -6.10 16.29 -21.33
C MET A 1 -5.81 14.80 -21.41
N PRO A 2 -4.56 14.33 -21.34
CA PRO A 2 -4.30 12.89 -21.22
C PRO A 2 -5.00 12.36 -19.97
N SER A 3 -5.83 11.34 -20.11
CA SER A 3 -6.52 10.67 -19.01
C SER A 3 -5.67 9.47 -18.57
N ILE A 4 -5.37 9.37 -17.27
CA ILE A 4 -4.61 8.26 -16.71
C ILE A 4 -5.58 7.18 -16.21
N LYS A 5 -5.34 5.94 -16.63
CA LYS A 5 -6.05 4.75 -16.16
C LYS A 5 -5.12 3.91 -15.30
N LEU A 6 -5.53 3.66 -14.07
CA LEU A 6 -4.76 2.94 -13.06
C LEU A 6 -5.48 1.66 -12.64
N ALA A 7 -4.68 0.66 -12.32
CA ALA A 7 -5.11 -0.52 -11.58
C ALA A 7 -4.23 -0.68 -10.34
N MET A 8 -4.84 -1.04 -9.22
CA MET A 8 -4.16 -1.33 -7.98
C MET A 8 -4.59 -2.70 -7.47
N ASP A 9 -3.70 -3.68 -7.56
CA ASP A 9 -3.90 -4.97 -6.90
C ASP A 9 -3.56 -4.80 -5.42
N PHE A 10 -4.58 -4.51 -4.60
CA PHE A 10 -4.43 -4.40 -3.16
C PHE A 10 -4.28 -5.79 -2.54
N GLY A 11 -3.08 -6.37 -2.51
CA GLY A 11 -2.82 -7.69 -1.95
C GLY A 11 -2.66 -7.68 -0.42
N THR A 12 -2.76 -8.88 0.18
CA THR A 12 -2.59 -9.06 1.64
C THR A 12 -1.17 -8.71 2.12
N THR A 13 -0.16 -9.02 1.31
CA THR A 13 1.26 -8.86 1.67
C THR A 13 1.92 -7.72 0.91
N ASN A 14 1.58 -7.56 -0.37
CA ASN A 14 2.12 -6.53 -1.25
C ASN A 14 0.99 -5.97 -2.10
N THR A 15 1.11 -4.71 -2.47
CA THR A 15 0.20 -3.98 -3.34
C THR A 15 0.96 -3.54 -4.58
N VAL A 16 0.39 -3.80 -5.77
CA VAL A 16 1.00 -3.46 -7.05
C VAL A 16 0.14 -2.40 -7.72
N ILE A 17 0.76 -1.36 -8.27
CA ILE A 17 0.07 -0.31 -9.01
C ILE A 17 0.57 -0.36 -10.45
N ALA A 18 -0.34 -0.37 -11.41
CA ALA A 18 -0.03 -0.28 -12.83
C ALA A 18 -0.85 0.82 -13.50
N ARG A 19 -0.29 1.42 -14.55
CA ARG A 19 -1.00 2.32 -15.45
C ARG A 19 -1.18 1.68 -16.82
N TRP A 20 -2.21 2.10 -17.56
CA TRP A 20 -2.26 1.87 -18.99
C TRP A 20 -1.32 2.86 -19.71
N ASN A 21 -0.35 2.35 -20.48
CA ASN A 21 0.50 3.16 -21.32
C ASN A 21 -0.05 3.17 -22.76
N PRO A 22 -0.71 4.26 -23.22
CA PRO A 22 -1.35 4.29 -24.53
C PRO A 22 -0.36 4.31 -25.69
N LYS A 23 0.91 4.69 -25.44
CA LYS A 23 1.96 4.68 -26.48
C LYS A 23 2.45 3.27 -26.76
N LEU A 24 2.50 2.43 -25.73
CA LEU A 24 2.92 1.03 -25.83
C LEU A 24 1.73 0.07 -26.01
N SER A 25 0.50 0.56 -25.88
CA SER A 25 -0.72 -0.25 -25.83
C SER A 25 -0.59 -1.42 -24.84
N ALA A 26 0.03 -1.16 -23.69
CA ALA A 26 0.39 -2.17 -22.70
C ALA A 26 0.33 -1.58 -21.28
N PRO A 27 0.11 -2.42 -20.25
CA PRO A 27 0.24 -1.98 -18.86
C PRO A 27 1.71 -1.75 -18.48
N GLU A 28 1.94 -0.80 -17.58
CA GLU A 28 3.24 -0.50 -17.02
C GLU A 28 3.12 -0.44 -15.49
N VAL A 29 3.90 -1.27 -14.78
CA VAL A 29 3.92 -1.25 -13.30
C VAL A 29 4.67 -0.02 -12.83
N LEU A 30 4.07 0.72 -11.90
CA LEU A 30 4.65 1.93 -11.34
C LEU A 30 5.57 1.59 -10.16
N MET A 31 6.79 2.13 -10.20
CA MET A 31 7.63 2.23 -9.00
C MET A 31 7.26 3.48 -8.23
N LEU A 32 7.01 3.34 -6.92
CA LEU A 32 6.77 4.45 -5.99
C LEU A 32 7.96 4.53 -5.03
N PRO A 33 9.01 5.34 -5.31
CA PRO A 33 10.31 5.22 -4.66
C PRO A 33 10.30 5.26 -3.12
N GLU A 34 9.40 6.03 -2.52
CA GLU A 34 9.35 6.20 -1.06
C GLU A 34 8.66 5.05 -0.33
N ILE A 35 7.70 4.40 -0.96
CA ILE A 35 6.82 3.39 -0.32
C ILE A 35 6.89 2.02 -0.98
N GLY A 36 7.46 1.93 -2.17
CA GLY A 36 7.67 0.71 -2.94
C GLY A 36 9.07 0.15 -2.75
N ALA A 37 9.21 -1.12 -3.09
CA ALA A 37 10.49 -1.80 -3.19
C ALA A 37 10.46 -2.77 -4.38
N SER A 38 11.61 -2.98 -5.01
CA SER A 38 11.82 -4.19 -5.81
C SER A 38 11.90 -5.37 -4.84
N LEU A 39 11.03 -6.36 -5.03
CA LEU A 39 11.02 -7.53 -4.15
C LEU A 39 12.31 -8.35 -4.37
N PRO A 40 12.92 -8.95 -3.33
CA PRO A 40 13.96 -9.95 -3.54
C PRO A 40 13.33 -11.22 -4.16
N ILE A 41 13.98 -11.79 -5.17
CA ILE A 41 13.62 -13.10 -5.71
C ILE A 41 14.30 -14.20 -4.87
N ASN A 42 13.49 -15.15 -4.39
CA ASN A 42 13.96 -16.42 -3.82
C ASN A 42 13.81 -17.57 -4.84
N SER A 43 13.61 -17.25 -6.11
CA SER A 43 13.36 -18.22 -7.19
C SER A 43 14.62 -18.45 -8.01
N ALA A 44 14.91 -19.71 -8.30
CA ALA A 44 16.07 -20.18 -9.08
C ALA A 44 16.10 -19.68 -10.55
N ASP A 45 15.06 -18.96 -10.99
CA ASP A 45 15.01 -18.30 -12.29
C ASP A 45 15.63 -16.89 -12.21
N HIS A 46 16.92 -16.81 -12.53
CA HIS A 46 17.75 -15.60 -12.55
C HIS A 46 17.38 -14.56 -13.65
N ALA A 47 16.27 -14.72 -14.36
CA ALA A 47 16.02 -13.97 -15.61
C ALA A 47 15.06 -12.77 -15.48
N ALA A 48 14.30 -12.61 -14.41
CA ALA A 48 13.32 -11.53 -14.28
C ALA A 48 13.49 -10.75 -12.97
N THR A 49 13.73 -9.43 -13.08
CA THR A 49 13.59 -8.53 -11.94
C THR A 49 12.10 -8.49 -11.57
N PRO A 50 11.71 -8.82 -10.33
CA PRO A 50 10.31 -8.80 -9.95
C PRO A 50 9.76 -7.36 -10.03
N PRO A 51 8.47 -7.21 -10.34
CA PRO A 51 7.86 -5.89 -10.45
C PRO A 51 7.97 -5.14 -9.10
N PRO A 52 8.11 -3.81 -9.14
CA PRO A 52 8.07 -3.02 -7.92
C PRO A 52 6.71 -3.19 -7.25
N ALA A 53 6.71 -3.27 -5.92
CA ALA A 53 5.50 -3.40 -5.12
C ALA A 53 5.60 -2.62 -3.82
N VAL A 54 4.47 -2.16 -3.31
CA VAL A 54 4.34 -1.53 -1.99
C VAL A 54 4.01 -2.63 -0.98
N PRO A 55 4.87 -2.94 0.02
CA PRO A 55 4.49 -3.83 1.10
C PRO A 55 3.17 -3.38 1.75
N SER A 56 2.21 -4.28 1.94
CA SER A 56 0.92 -4.01 2.61
C SER A 56 1.12 -3.92 4.13
N LEU A 57 1.91 -2.92 4.52
CA LEU A 57 2.31 -2.58 5.88
C LEU A 57 1.89 -1.14 6.16
N LEU A 58 1.34 -0.92 7.34
CA LEU A 58 1.01 0.40 7.84
C LEU A 58 1.42 0.49 9.31
N TYR A 59 2.09 1.57 9.67
CA TYR A 59 2.42 1.90 11.04
C TYR A 59 1.75 3.22 11.43
N VAL A 60 1.03 3.22 12.56
CA VAL A 60 0.33 4.41 13.07
C VAL A 60 1.28 5.25 13.92
N ASN A 61 1.78 6.36 13.35
CA ASN A 61 2.65 7.31 14.05
C ASN A 61 1.88 8.11 15.10
N ASN A 62 0.67 8.55 14.76
CA ASN A 62 -0.23 9.26 15.68
C ASN A 62 -1.68 8.94 15.29
N ALA A 63 -2.39 8.23 16.17
CA ALA A 63 -3.75 7.78 15.88
C ALA A 63 -4.80 8.91 15.94
N VAL A 64 -4.52 10.00 16.68
CA VAL A 64 -5.41 11.16 16.80
C VAL A 64 -5.40 11.99 15.52
N THR A 65 -4.22 12.19 14.92
CA THR A 65 -4.09 12.96 13.67
C THR A 65 -4.18 12.11 12.41
N GLY A 66 -4.27 10.78 12.55
CA GLY A 66 -4.21 9.85 11.42
C GLY A 66 -2.85 9.81 10.72
N ALA A 67 -1.77 10.24 11.39
CA ALA A 67 -0.45 10.22 10.79
C ALA A 67 0.07 8.77 10.71
N VAL A 68 0.40 8.32 9.49
CA VAL A 68 0.82 6.95 9.23
C VAL A 68 2.06 6.88 8.34
N THR A 69 2.82 5.81 8.48
CA THR A 69 3.89 5.41 7.56
C THR A 69 3.48 4.10 6.90
N ILE A 70 3.65 3.98 5.58
CA ILE A 70 3.22 2.80 4.82
C ILE A 70 4.35 2.20 3.99
N GLY A 71 4.14 0.98 3.50
CA GLY A 71 5.00 0.41 2.48
C GLY A 71 6.41 0.06 2.97
N HIS A 72 7.38 0.21 2.09
CA HIS A 72 8.78 -0.05 2.35
C HIS A 72 9.32 0.85 3.47
N GLN A 73 8.84 2.10 3.56
CA GLN A 73 9.27 3.05 4.58
C GLN A 73 9.05 2.54 6.01
N VAL A 74 8.06 1.68 6.25
CA VAL A 74 7.85 1.01 7.54
C VAL A 74 9.08 0.17 7.91
N ARG A 75 9.67 -0.55 6.95
CA ARG A 75 10.88 -1.36 7.17
C ARG A 75 12.13 -0.49 7.28
N VAL A 76 12.27 0.52 6.41
CA VAL A 76 13.40 1.45 6.45
C VAL A 76 13.47 2.19 7.79
N SER A 77 12.32 2.55 8.35
CA SER A 77 12.23 3.23 9.64
C SER A 77 12.30 2.28 10.85
N GLY A 78 12.49 0.97 10.63
CA GLY A 78 12.53 -0.05 11.69
C GLY A 78 11.22 -0.21 12.47
N PHE A 79 10.11 0.37 11.97
CA PHE A 79 8.80 0.29 12.60
C PHE A 79 8.23 -1.12 12.59
N ASP A 80 8.69 -1.96 11.67
CA ASP A 80 8.32 -3.35 11.55
C ASP A 80 8.89 -4.24 12.67
N ASN A 81 9.91 -3.75 13.39
CA ASN A 81 10.57 -4.42 14.52
C ASN A 81 10.09 -3.93 15.90
N GLN A 82 9.24 -2.90 15.93
CA GLN A 82 8.76 -2.35 17.20
C GLN A 82 7.76 -3.30 17.87
N LYS A 83 7.91 -3.47 19.19
CA LYS A 83 7.04 -4.33 20.01
C LYS A 83 5.85 -3.56 20.58
N ASN A 84 5.06 -2.95 19.71
CA ASN A 84 3.81 -2.27 20.08
C ASN A 84 2.67 -2.65 19.12
N ASN A 85 1.46 -2.19 19.39
CA ASN A 85 0.26 -2.53 18.62
C ASN A 85 0.01 -1.62 17.39
N ARG A 86 0.96 -0.71 17.07
CA ARG A 86 0.80 0.31 16.01
C ARG A 86 0.98 -0.23 14.60
N LEU A 87 1.61 -1.39 14.47
CA LEU A 87 1.92 -2.01 13.19
C LEU A 87 0.77 -2.90 12.69
N PHE A 88 0.14 -2.49 11.59
CA PHE A 88 -0.83 -3.30 10.86
C PHE A 88 -0.14 -4.10 9.75
N ARG A 89 -0.45 -5.40 9.72
CA ARG A 89 -0.02 -6.38 8.71
C ARG A 89 -1.23 -7.22 8.35
N ASN A 90 -1.29 -7.71 7.11
CA ASN A 90 -2.38 -8.58 6.65
C ASN A 90 -3.80 -8.02 6.87
N PHE A 91 -3.94 -6.69 7.04
CA PHE A 91 -5.20 -6.05 7.42
C PHE A 91 -6.30 -6.22 6.35
N LYS A 92 -5.94 -6.54 5.09
CA LYS A 92 -6.92 -6.98 4.09
C LYS A 92 -7.77 -8.17 4.57
N ARG A 93 -7.18 -9.10 5.35
CA ARG A 93 -7.91 -10.26 5.88
C ARG A 93 -8.97 -9.87 6.90
N GLY A 94 -8.67 -8.91 7.79
CA GLY A 94 -9.67 -8.43 8.76
C GLY A 94 -10.70 -7.51 8.15
N ILE A 95 -10.41 -6.85 7.02
CA ILE A 95 -11.42 -6.11 6.24
C ILE A 95 -12.48 -7.05 5.67
N VAL A 96 -12.11 -8.26 5.25
CA VAL A 96 -13.02 -9.22 4.60
C VAL A 96 -13.52 -10.33 5.52
N SER A 97 -13.11 -10.35 6.80
CA SER A 97 -13.52 -11.42 7.73
C SER A 97 -14.91 -11.16 8.31
N SER A 98 -15.59 -12.24 8.68
CA SER A 98 -16.87 -12.20 9.39
C SER A 98 -16.86 -13.19 10.56
N PRO A 99 -16.90 -12.72 11.83
CA PRO A 99 -16.91 -11.31 12.22
C PRO A 99 -15.57 -10.60 11.90
N ALA A 100 -15.61 -9.28 11.83
CA ALA A 100 -14.39 -8.46 11.75
C ALA A 100 -13.61 -8.57 13.08
N PRO A 101 -12.27 -8.41 13.07
CA PRO A 101 -11.49 -8.40 14.30
C PRO A 101 -11.78 -7.13 15.12
N GLU A 102 -11.62 -7.22 16.44
CA GLU A 102 -11.77 -6.07 17.33
C GLU A 102 -10.74 -4.97 17.01
N PRO A 103 -11.13 -3.68 17.03
CA PRO A 103 -10.21 -2.56 16.86
C PRO A 103 -9.12 -2.51 17.93
N ARG A 104 -7.95 -1.98 17.56
CA ARG A 104 -6.84 -1.73 18.48
C ARG A 104 -6.98 -0.34 19.08
N ILE A 105 -6.69 -0.18 20.37
CA ILE A 105 -6.58 1.15 20.97
C ILE A 105 -5.15 1.67 20.82
N ILE A 106 -4.98 2.76 20.08
CA ILE A 106 -3.71 3.43 19.81
C ILE A 106 -3.90 4.91 20.14
N ASP A 107 -3.08 5.48 21.01
CA ASP A 107 -3.22 6.87 21.49
C ASP A 107 -4.63 7.20 22.04
N GLY A 108 -5.32 6.21 22.61
CA GLY A 108 -6.70 6.34 23.10
C GLY A 108 -7.78 6.28 22.02
N VAL A 109 -7.42 6.08 20.76
CA VAL A 109 -8.34 5.99 19.60
C VAL A 109 -8.43 4.54 19.12
N ALA A 110 -9.65 4.10 18.80
CA ALA A 110 -9.88 2.80 18.18
C ALA A 110 -9.48 2.82 16.70
N TRP A 111 -8.68 1.84 16.28
CA TRP A 111 -8.21 1.63 14.91
C TRP A 111 -8.48 0.19 14.47
N ALA A 112 -9.40 0.02 13.53
CA ALA A 112 -9.73 -1.25 12.91
C ALA A 112 -8.87 -1.52 11.67
N ASP A 113 -8.89 -2.76 11.19
CA ASP A 113 -8.25 -3.13 9.92
C ASP A 113 -8.82 -2.33 8.72
N ALA A 114 -10.09 -1.90 8.80
CA ALA A 114 -10.70 -1.01 7.82
C ALA A 114 -10.10 0.40 7.81
N ASP A 115 -9.74 0.95 8.97
CA ASP A 115 -9.08 2.26 9.09
C ASP A 115 -7.66 2.21 8.55
N ALA A 116 -6.95 1.11 8.84
CA ALA A 116 -5.64 0.82 8.25
C ALA A 116 -5.75 0.68 6.73
N GLY A 117 -6.73 -0.06 6.22
CA GLY A 117 -6.99 -0.20 4.78
C GLY A 117 -7.23 1.14 4.09
N ARG A 118 -8.14 1.94 4.63
CA ARG A 118 -8.47 3.28 4.10
C ARG A 118 -7.24 4.19 4.07
N SER A 119 -6.52 4.28 5.19
CA SER A 119 -5.34 5.15 5.32
C SER A 119 -4.20 4.70 4.41
N PHE A 120 -4.03 3.38 4.24
CA PHE A 120 -3.04 2.80 3.35
C PHE A 120 -3.30 3.17 1.89
N ILE A 121 -4.53 2.97 1.40
CA ILE A 121 -4.90 3.30 0.00
C ILE A 121 -4.81 4.80 -0.24
N ALA A 122 -5.30 5.63 0.69
CA ALA A 122 -5.20 7.09 0.59
C ALA A 122 -3.73 7.53 0.44
N ARG A 123 -2.83 6.96 1.24
CA ARG A 123 -1.41 7.31 1.20
C ARG A 123 -0.70 6.79 -0.05
N ILE A 124 -1.15 5.67 -0.65
CA ILE A 124 -0.68 5.25 -1.99
C ILE A 124 -1.11 6.28 -3.03
N ILE A 125 -2.37 6.72 -3.00
CA ILE A 125 -2.90 7.71 -3.94
C ILE A 125 -2.12 9.03 -3.83
N ASP A 126 -1.82 9.50 -2.62
CA ASP A 126 -0.98 10.69 -2.40
C ASP A 126 0.44 10.55 -2.97
N ALA A 127 0.98 9.33 -3.02
CA ALA A 127 2.32 9.04 -3.52
C ALA A 127 2.35 8.86 -5.05
N LEU A 128 1.20 8.86 -5.73
CA LEU A 128 1.17 8.78 -7.18
C LEU A 128 1.76 10.06 -7.79
N PRO A 129 2.52 9.96 -8.89
CA PRO A 129 3.07 11.13 -9.58
C PRO A 129 2.03 11.85 -10.44
N TYR A 130 0.74 11.74 -10.09
CA TYR A 130 -0.40 12.25 -10.84
C TYR A 130 -1.32 12.99 -9.88
N SER A 131 -1.89 14.11 -10.33
CA SER A 131 -2.98 14.74 -9.61
C SER A 131 -4.26 13.92 -9.76
N LEU A 132 -5.15 14.00 -8.76
CA LEU A 132 -6.46 13.34 -8.83
C LEU A 132 -7.28 13.74 -10.07
N ALA A 133 -7.11 14.97 -10.55
CA ALA A 133 -7.79 15.48 -11.74
C ALA A 133 -7.31 14.81 -13.05
N GLU A 134 -6.12 14.19 -13.05
CA GLU A 134 -5.58 13.46 -14.20
C GLU A 134 -6.01 11.99 -14.21
N ILE A 135 -6.48 11.45 -13.08
CA ILE A 135 -6.92 10.05 -12.94
C ILE A 135 -8.37 9.95 -13.42
N ASP A 136 -8.54 9.35 -14.59
CA ASP A 136 -9.86 9.11 -15.19
C ASP A 136 -10.52 7.85 -14.63
N GLN A 137 -9.69 6.84 -14.32
CA GLN A 137 -10.17 5.57 -13.80
C GLN A 137 -9.13 4.95 -12.86
N LEU A 138 -9.60 4.47 -11.71
CA LEU A 138 -8.85 3.60 -10.80
C LEU A 138 -9.66 2.31 -10.56
N VAL A 139 -9.05 1.16 -10.83
CA VAL A 139 -9.61 -0.16 -10.55
C VAL A 139 -8.87 -0.78 -9.36
N LEU A 140 -9.62 -1.35 -8.41
CA LEU A 140 -9.15 -2.04 -7.21
C LEU A 140 -9.59 -3.51 -7.21
#